data_AF-A0A2C6CIK9-F1
#
_entry.id   AF-A0A2C6CIK9-F1
#
_cell.length_a   1.000
_cell.length_b   1.000
_cell.length_c   1.000
_cell.angle_alpha   90.00
_cell.angle_beta   90.00
_cell.angle_gamma   90.00
#
_symmetry.space_group_name_H-M   'P 1'
#
loop_
_entity.id
_entity.type
_entity.pdbx_description
1 polymer ?
#
loop_
_entity_poly.entity_id
_entity_poly.type
_entity_poly.pdbx_seq_one_letter_code
_entity_poly.pdbx_strand_id
1 'polypeptide(L)'
;MKKNKFEGKLSREIKEIIKKYEDIANEQHQCFTNFISENNILYVLVWEDIDDKYSPLFMPVYDIEENREVIIEDINRSPRLEVTDRVAFMQKLFIKFTKENSKNK
;
A
#
# COMPACT_ATOMS: atom_id res chain seq x y z
N MET A 1 -26.30 -13.98 -15.40
CA MET A 1 -25.04 -13.71 -14.67
C MET A 1 -24.88 -12.21 -14.49
N LYS A 2 -24.93 -11.71 -13.25
CA LYS A 2 -24.75 -10.29 -12.95
C LYS A 2 -23.27 -9.95 -13.14
N LYS A 3 -22.95 -9.21 -14.21
CA LYS A 3 -21.65 -8.52 -14.34
C LYS A 3 -21.61 -7.45 -13.25
N ASN A 4 -20.79 -7.64 -12.22
CA ASN A 4 -20.51 -6.58 -11.25
C ASN A 4 -19.78 -5.46 -11.99
N LYS A 5 -20.52 -4.37 -12.24
CA LYS A 5 -20.01 -3.11 -12.77
C LYS A 5 -19.11 -2.45 -11.72
N PHE A 6 -17.86 -2.86 -11.63
CA PHE A 6 -16.81 -1.95 -11.16
C PHE A 6 -16.26 -1.19 -12.38
N GLU A 7 -17.14 -0.48 -13.08
CA GLU A 7 -16.75 0.49 -14.10
C GLU A 7 -16.28 1.77 -13.37
N GLY A 8 -14.99 1.79 -13.01
CA GLY A 8 -14.15 2.99 -13.12
C GLY A 8 -14.11 4.01 -11.98
N LYS A 9 -14.75 3.81 -10.82
CA LYS A 9 -14.60 4.74 -9.68
C LYS A 9 -14.41 3.99 -8.37
N LEU A 10 -13.24 4.18 -7.73
CA LEU A 10 -13.02 3.83 -6.33
C LEU A 10 -14.13 4.45 -5.47
N SER A 11 -14.58 3.73 -4.44
CA SER A 11 -15.56 4.23 -3.48
C SER A 11 -15.02 5.49 -2.79
N ARG A 12 -15.93 6.33 -2.28
CA ARG A 12 -15.56 7.54 -1.53
C ARG A 12 -14.67 7.19 -0.33
N GLU A 13 -15.04 6.13 0.40
CA GLU A 13 -14.31 5.59 1.54
C GLU A 13 -12.86 5.22 1.16
N ILE A 14 -12.66 4.46 0.09
CA ILE A 14 -11.32 4.09 -0.38
C ILE A 14 -10.49 5.34 -0.75
N LYS A 15 -11.11 6.35 -1.38
CA LYS A 15 -10.42 7.61 -1.70
C LYS A 15 -10.01 8.39 -0.46
N GLU A 16 -10.85 8.40 0.57
CA GLU A 16 -10.54 9.05 1.84
C GLU A 16 -9.38 8.34 2.55
N ILE A 17 -9.33 7.00 2.50
CA ILE A 17 -8.18 6.22 2.99
C ILE A 17 -6.90 6.57 2.21
N ILE A 18 -6.94 6.56 0.88
CA ILE A 18 -5.78 6.91 0.05
C ILE A 18 -5.28 8.32 0.39
N LYS A 19 -6.21 9.29 0.47
CA LYS A 19 -5.88 10.68 0.78
C LYS A 19 -5.23 10.83 2.16
N LYS A 20 -5.72 10.12 3.18
CA LYS A 20 -5.12 10.11 4.51
C LYS A 20 -3.63 9.73 4.47
N TYR A 21 -3.28 8.67 3.74
CA TYR A 21 -1.88 8.24 3.64
C TYR A 21 -1.04 9.14 2.73
N GLU A 22 -1.63 9.75 1.72
CA GLU A 22 -0.96 10.78 0.91
C GLU A 22 -0.60 12.01 1.75
N ASP A 23 -1.54 12.49 2.56
CA ASP A 23 -1.32 13.65 3.44
C ASP A 23 -0.21 13.34 4.47
N ILE A 24 -0.17 12.13 5.06
CA ILE A 24 0.92 11.69 5.96
C ILE A 24 2.28 11.69 5.24
N ALA A 25 2.37 11.13 4.04
CA ALA A 25 3.62 11.09 3.29
C ALA A 25 4.11 12.52 2.93
N ASN A 26 3.18 13.41 2.60
CA ASN A 26 3.48 14.82 2.33
C ASN A 26 4.02 15.54 3.58
N GLU A 27 3.43 15.31 4.75
CA GLU A 27 3.91 15.84 6.04
C GLU A 27 5.33 15.33 6.36
N GLN A 28 5.66 14.11 5.96
CA GLN A 28 6.98 13.50 6.10
C GLN A 28 7.98 13.92 5.00
N HIS A 29 7.56 14.77 4.05
CA HIS A 29 8.32 15.14 2.85
C HIS A 29 8.81 13.92 2.03
N GLN A 30 7.98 12.88 1.96
CA GLN A 30 8.27 11.65 1.23
C GLN A 30 7.36 11.49 0.02
N CYS A 31 7.74 10.60 -0.91
CA CYS A 31 6.86 10.25 -2.02
C CYS A 31 5.76 9.29 -1.57
N PHE A 32 4.63 9.36 -2.27
CA PHE A 32 3.46 8.52 -2.05
C PHE A 32 3.10 7.75 -3.32
N THR A 33 2.64 6.51 -3.14
CA THR A 33 1.96 5.77 -4.20
C THR A 33 1.04 4.73 -3.58
N ASN A 34 0.09 4.22 -4.36
CA ASN A 34 -0.82 3.15 -3.97
C ASN A 34 -1.13 2.28 -5.18
N PHE A 35 -1.52 1.03 -4.93
CA PHE A 35 -1.99 0.14 -5.96
C PHE A 35 -2.88 -0.97 -5.38
N ILE A 36 -3.74 -1.52 -6.23
CA ILE A 36 -4.51 -2.72 -5.93
C ILE A 36 -3.73 -3.91 -6.49
N SER A 37 -3.42 -4.90 -5.66
CA SER A 37 -2.80 -6.15 -6.12
C SER A 37 -3.85 -7.17 -6.59
N GLU A 38 -3.36 -8.24 -7.20
CA GLU A 38 -4.12 -9.38 -7.73
C GLU A 38 -4.98 -10.10 -6.69
N ASN A 39 -4.67 -9.95 -5.40
CA ASN A 39 -5.46 -10.45 -4.28
C ASN A 39 -6.62 -9.52 -3.86
N ASN A 40 -6.92 -8.47 -4.66
CA ASN A 40 -7.92 -7.44 -4.38
C ASN A 40 -7.65 -6.64 -3.10
N ILE A 41 -6.38 -6.55 -2.67
CA ILE A 41 -5.98 -5.73 -1.54
C ILE A 41 -5.40 -4.41 -2.05
N LEU A 42 -5.84 -3.31 -1.45
CA LEU A 42 -5.23 -1.99 -1.64
C LEU A 42 -4.01 -1.88 -0.75
N TYR A 43 -2.86 -1.64 -1.38
CA TYR A 43 -1.61 -1.32 -0.72
C TYR A 43 -1.27 0.16 -0.90
N VAL A 44 -0.73 0.77 0.15
CA VAL A 44 -0.19 2.14 0.13
C VAL A 44 1.28 2.11 0.52
N LEU A 45 2.06 3.02 -0.05
CA LEU A 45 3.43 3.27 0.38
C LEU A 45 3.43 4.10 1.66
N VAL A 46 4.00 3.55 2.72
CA VAL A 46 4.28 4.25 3.97
C VAL A 46 5.78 4.31 4.21
N TRP A 47 6.20 5.22 5.08
CA TRP A 47 7.60 5.38 5.46
C TRP A 47 7.71 5.26 6.97
N GLU A 48 8.40 4.21 7.40
CA GLU A 48 8.44 3.78 8.79
C GLU A 48 9.89 3.55 9.24
N ASP A 49 10.14 3.68 10.53
CA ASP A 49 11.42 3.31 11.14
C ASP A 49 11.49 1.79 11.30
N ILE A 50 12.22 1.14 10.40
CA ILE A 50 12.44 -0.32 10.42
C ILE A 50 13.93 -0.56 10.68
N ASP A 51 14.25 -1.26 11.77
CA ASP A 51 15.62 -1.57 12.18
C ASP A 51 16.54 -0.33 12.20
N ASP A 52 16.12 0.71 12.92
CA ASP A 52 16.79 2.02 13.02
C ASP A 52 17.00 2.74 11.67
N LYS A 53 16.23 2.34 10.66
CA LYS A 53 16.31 2.91 9.32
C LYS A 53 14.93 3.26 8.77
N TYR A 54 14.74 4.56 8.56
CA TYR A 54 13.58 5.08 7.86
C TYR A 54 13.51 4.53 6.43
N SER A 55 12.50 3.70 6.17
CA SER A 55 12.40 2.87 4.98
C SER A 55 10.98 2.84 4.40
N PRO A 56 10.85 2.83 3.06
CA PRO A 56 9.54 2.65 2.42
C PRO A 56 9.00 1.24 2.66
N LEU A 57 7.71 1.10 2.91
CA LEU A 57 7.01 -0.18 3.04
C LEU A 57 5.64 -0.12 2.34
N PHE A 58 5.28 -1.17 1.61
CA PHE A 58 3.91 -1.33 1.12
C PHE A 58 3.02 -1.99 2.17
N MET A 59 2.11 -1.23 2.74
CA MET A 59 1.18 -1.69 3.78
C MET A 59 -0.21 -1.95 3.18
N PRO A 60 -0.84 -3.11 3.46
CA PRO A 60 -2.22 -3.34 3.09
C PRO A 60 -3.14 -2.49 3.98
N VAL A 61 -4.12 -1.82 3.38
CA VAL A 61 -5.03 -0.91 4.11
C VAL A 61 -6.50 -1.18 3.87
N TYR A 62 -6.85 -1.87 2.78
CA TYR A 62 -8.25 -2.18 2.47
C TYR A 62 -8.37 -3.49 1.69
N ASP A 63 -9.30 -4.34 2.11
CA ASP A 63 -9.72 -5.51 1.35
C ASP A 63 -10.95 -5.15 0.52
N ILE A 64 -10.78 -5.09 -0.80
CA ILE A 64 -11.84 -4.66 -1.73
C ILE A 64 -12.91 -5.73 -1.86
N GLU A 65 -12.53 -6.99 -1.73
CA GLU A 65 -13.45 -8.12 -1.89
C GLU A 65 -14.32 -8.31 -0.64
N GLU A 66 -13.73 -8.12 0.55
CA GLU A 66 -14.48 -8.12 1.82
C GLU A 66 -15.09 -6.74 2.15
N ASN A 67 -14.76 -5.71 1.36
CA ASN A 67 -15.19 -4.32 1.53
C ASN A 67 -15.00 -3.81 2.98
N ARG A 68 -13.76 -3.89 3.48
CA ARG A 68 -13.39 -3.43 4.81
C ARG A 68 -11.93 -3.01 4.89
N GLU A 69 -11.59 -2.19 5.88
CA GLU A 69 -10.20 -1.89 6.24
C GLU A 69 -9.47 -3.16 6.72
N VAL A 70 -8.17 -3.20 6.43
CA VAL A 70 -7.25 -4.21 6.95
C VAL A 70 -6.73 -3.75 8.30
N ILE A 71 -6.87 -4.60 9.32
CA ILE A 71 -6.30 -4.37 10.65
C ILE A 71 -5.05 -5.24 10.84
N ILE A 72 -4.21 -4.88 11.81
CA ILE A 72 -2.92 -5.56 12.06
C ILE A 72 -3.13 -7.05 12.33
N GLU A 73 -4.22 -7.41 13.02
CA GLU A 73 -4.59 -8.78 13.34
C GLU A 73 -4.83 -9.64 12.08
N ASP A 74 -5.18 -9.02 10.95
CA ASP A 74 -5.44 -9.75 9.71
C ASP A 74 -4.13 -10.23 9.05
N ILE A 75 -3.03 -9.48 9.18
CA ILE A 75 -1.77 -9.68 8.44
C ILE A 75 -1.18 -11.07 8.68
N ASN A 76 -1.44 -11.66 9.86
CA ASN A 76 -0.96 -13.00 10.21
C ASN A 76 -2.06 -14.08 10.21
N ARG A 77 -3.30 -13.72 9.84
CA ARG A 77 -4.47 -14.62 9.93
C ARG A 77 -5.15 -14.86 8.58
N SER A 78 -5.03 -13.93 7.64
CA SER A 78 -5.67 -14.01 6.34
C SER A 78 -4.67 -14.46 5.27
N PRO A 79 -4.88 -15.63 4.61
CA PRO A 79 -4.07 -16.05 3.46
C PRO A 79 -4.07 -15.02 2.32
N ARG A 80 -5.13 -14.20 2.22
CA ARG A 80 -5.22 -13.14 1.18
C ARG A 80 -4.26 -11.99 1.42
N LEU A 81 -3.77 -11.81 2.65
CA LEU A 81 -2.77 -10.79 3.00
C LEU A 81 -1.34 -11.30 2.93
N GLU A 82 -1.13 -12.56 2.53
CA GLU A 82 0.20 -13.04 2.18
C GLU A 82 0.82 -12.13 1.12
N VAL A 83 2.09 -11.80 1.32
CA VAL A 83 2.81 -10.90 0.42
C VAL A 83 2.92 -11.54 -0.94
N THR A 84 2.32 -10.90 -1.95
CA THR A 84 2.37 -11.41 -3.32
C THR A 84 3.68 -11.05 -4.02
N ASP A 85 3.99 -11.75 -5.12
CA ASP A 85 5.18 -11.48 -5.95
C ASP A 85 5.23 -10.03 -6.43
N ARG A 86 4.07 -9.45 -6.78
CA ARG A 86 3.97 -8.05 -7.22
C ARG A 86 4.33 -7.09 -6.09
N VAL A 87 3.81 -7.32 -4.89
CA VAL A 87 4.13 -6.48 -3.72
C VAL A 87 5.62 -6.59 -3.39
N ALA A 88 6.17 -7.80 -3.37
CA ALA A 88 7.60 -8.03 -3.14
C ALA A 88 8.48 -7.35 -4.20
N PHE A 89 8.07 -7.37 -5.47
CA PHE A 89 8.78 -6.69 -6.55
C PHE A 89 8.74 -5.16 -6.40
N MET A 90 7.57 -4.59 -6.13
CA MET A 90 7.41 -3.16 -5.90
C MET A 90 8.24 -2.70 -4.70
N GLN A 91 8.24 -3.47 -3.62
CA GLN A 91 9.05 -3.21 -2.43
C GLN A 91 10.54 -3.15 -2.77
N LYS A 92 11.05 -4.11 -3.55
CA LYS A 92 12.45 -4.13 -4.01
C LYS A 92 12.80 -2.91 -4.86
N LEU A 93 11.91 -2.49 -5.77
CA LEU A 93 12.12 -1.31 -6.61
C LEU A 93 12.24 -0.04 -5.77
N PHE A 94 11.33 0.18 -4.83
CA PHE A 94 11.36 1.37 -3.98
C PHE A 94 12.59 1.40 -3.08
N ILE A 95 12.98 0.27 -2.46
CA ILE A 95 14.22 0.20 -1.68
C ILE A 95 15.45 0.55 -2.53
N LYS A 96 15.49 0.12 -3.80
CA LYS A 96 16.60 0.45 -4.70
C LYS A 96 16.60 1.95 -5.03
N PHE A 97 15.44 2.49 -5.41
CA PHE A 97 15.28 3.91 -5.74
C PHE A 97 15.70 4.82 -4.58
N THR A 98 15.30 4.52 -3.35
CA THR A 98 15.66 5.33 -2.18
C THR A 98 17.14 5.27 -1.87
N LYS A 99 17.77 4.08 -1.94
CA LYS A 99 19.21 3.92 -1.76
C LYS A 99 20.03 4.71 -2.77
N GLU A 100 19.60 4.76 -4.03
CA GLU A 100 20.29 5.53 -5.08
C GLU A 100 20.16 7.04 -4.85
N ASN A 101 18.98 7.51 -4.46
CA ASN A 101 18.76 8.93 -4.15
C ASN A 101 19.49 9.41 -2.90
N SER A 102 19.66 8.55 -1.89
CA SER A 102 20.45 8.90 -0.68
C SER A 102 21.95 9.04 -0.94
N LYS A 103 22.50 8.42 -2.00
CA LYS A 103 23.92 8.53 -2.36
C LYS A 103 24.27 9.80 -3.15
N ASN A 104 23.26 10.47 -3.69
CA ASN A 104 23.41 11.67 -4.52
C ASN A 104 23.16 12.99 -3.76
N LYS A 105 23.01 12.92 -2.43
CA LYS A 105 22.94 14.06 -1.51
C LYS A 105 24.24 14.15 -0.72
#